data_AF-A0A9D7NP62-F1
#
_entry.id   AF-A0A9D7NP62-F1
#
_cell.length_a   1.000
_cell.length_b   1.000
_cell.length_c   1.000
_cell.angle_alpha   90.00
_cell.angle_beta   90.00
_cell.angle_gamma   90.00
#
_symmetry.space_group_name_H-M   'P 1'
#
loop_
_entity.id
_entity.type
_entity.pdbx_description
1 polymer ?
#
loop_
_entity_poly.entity_id
_entity_poly.type
_entity_poly.pdbx_seq_one_letter_code
_entity_poly.pdbx_strand_id
1 'polypeptide(L)'
;MHISASLWSSDNPKAEKAQKFGALNAIMYLAPAEVAGAGNLCPNASEGCKAACLAMYSGQAAMVRNSDDPAALGNVRTARIAKSRAFMRNRVAFMRAAALQLALQYRRARKAGLELIARPNGGTDIAFEAVSVDVDAKLAARLSRIIGKDIAARRYPSLFELFPFVRFNDYTKTPKRMRRFLAGGMPSNYHLTFSRAEDNASAVHDVIAAGGNVAVVFDRLPDTWGGARVIDGDTHDLRCTDPRGVVVGLTPKGRKAKRDKSGFIIRTL
;
A
#
# COMPACT_ATOMS: atom_id res chain seq x y z
N MET A 1 20.96 -11.37 -9.02
CA MET A 1 19.56 -11.71 -9.40
C MET A 1 18.90 -10.48 -10.00
N HIS A 2 18.58 -10.50 -11.30
CA HIS A 2 17.91 -9.38 -11.98
C HIS A 2 16.40 -9.48 -11.77
N ILE A 3 15.78 -8.52 -11.08
CA ILE A 3 14.31 -8.47 -10.92
C ILE A 3 13.76 -7.70 -12.12
N SER A 4 13.30 -8.42 -13.16
CA SER A 4 12.75 -7.85 -14.39
C SER A 4 11.27 -7.46 -14.28
N ALA A 5 10.52 -8.03 -13.33
CA ALA A 5 9.12 -7.73 -13.14
C ALA A 5 8.91 -6.29 -12.62
N SER A 6 7.93 -5.58 -13.17
CA SER A 6 7.51 -4.26 -12.65
C SER A 6 6.98 -4.41 -11.23
N LEU A 7 7.65 -3.77 -10.27
CA LEU A 7 7.31 -3.75 -8.84
C LEU A 7 6.20 -2.73 -8.56
N TRP A 8 6.30 -1.53 -9.16
CA TRP A 8 5.37 -0.42 -8.99
C TRP A 8 4.31 -0.39 -10.10
N SER A 9 3.05 -0.63 -9.74
CA SER A 9 1.90 -0.51 -10.64
C SER A 9 1.37 0.92 -10.62
N SER A 10 1.38 1.57 -11.78
CA SER A 10 0.77 2.90 -12.01
C SER A 10 -0.27 2.90 -13.12
N ASP A 11 -0.63 1.73 -13.65
CA ASP A 11 -1.63 1.55 -14.71
C ASP A 11 -2.81 0.73 -14.16
N ASN A 12 -3.44 1.23 -13.09
CA ASN A 12 -4.65 0.66 -12.50
C ASN A 12 -5.75 1.74 -12.38
N PRO A 13 -7.04 1.38 -12.26
CA PRO A 13 -8.14 2.36 -12.20
C PRO A 13 -7.98 3.41 -11.10
N LYS A 14 -7.32 3.08 -9.99
CA LYS A 14 -7.03 4.06 -8.93
C LYS A 14 -5.95 5.06 -9.35
N ALA A 15 -4.98 4.65 -10.16
CA ALA A 15 -3.96 5.52 -10.71
C ALA A 15 -4.52 6.47 -11.78
N GLU A 16 -5.45 6.02 -12.61
CA GLU A 16 -6.17 6.89 -13.55
C GLU A 16 -6.98 7.96 -12.82
N LYS A 17 -7.73 7.57 -11.77
CA LYS A 17 -8.46 8.53 -10.93
C LYS A 17 -7.54 9.56 -10.28
N ALA A 18 -6.37 9.15 -9.80
CA ALA A 18 -5.40 10.04 -9.14
C ALA A 18 -4.87 11.14 -10.06
N GLN A 19 -4.80 10.91 -11.39
CA GLN A 19 -4.35 11.93 -12.34
C GLN A 19 -5.27 13.16 -12.35
N LYS A 20 -6.58 12.97 -12.12
CA LYS A 20 -7.55 14.06 -11.96
C LYS A 20 -7.27 14.95 -10.75
N PHE A 21 -6.46 14.45 -9.81
CA PHE A 21 -6.01 15.16 -8.60
C PHE A 21 -4.52 15.54 -8.69
N GLY A 22 -3.94 15.58 -9.90
CA GLY A 22 -2.56 16.04 -10.12
C GLY A 22 -1.48 15.04 -9.70
N ALA A 23 -1.82 13.76 -9.50
CA ALA A 23 -0.86 12.75 -9.04
C ALA A 23 -0.76 11.51 -9.93
N LEU A 24 0.45 11.00 -10.12
CA LEU A 24 0.73 9.64 -10.55
C LEU A 24 0.81 8.76 -9.31
N ASN A 25 -0.15 7.84 -9.15
CA ASN A 25 -0.16 6.91 -8.04
C ASN A 25 0.58 5.61 -8.39
N ALA A 26 1.62 5.27 -7.63
CA ALA A 26 2.44 4.08 -7.85
C ALA A 26 2.32 3.11 -6.66
N ILE A 27 1.70 1.94 -6.88
CA ILE A 27 1.42 0.97 -5.82
C ILE A 27 2.24 -0.30 -6.01
N MET A 28 2.95 -0.74 -4.97
CA MET A 28 3.63 -2.02 -4.96
C MET A 28 2.71 -3.11 -4.38
N TYR A 29 2.29 -4.04 -5.23
CA TYR A 29 1.48 -5.19 -4.81
C TYR A 29 2.36 -6.43 -4.58
N LEU A 30 2.35 -6.89 -3.33
CA LEU A 30 2.92 -8.15 -2.86
C LEU A 30 1.79 -9.10 -2.41
N ALA A 31 2.07 -10.39 -2.34
CA ALA A 31 1.13 -11.37 -1.77
C ALA A 31 1.01 -11.18 -0.24
N PRO A 32 -0.22 -11.17 0.31
CA PRO A 32 -0.50 -10.92 1.72
C PRO A 32 -0.10 -12.11 2.60
N ALA A 33 0.00 -11.88 3.91
CA ALA A 33 0.08 -12.92 4.92
C ALA A 33 1.15 -13.97 4.56
N GLU A 34 0.86 -15.25 4.72
CA GLU A 34 1.73 -16.38 4.38
C GLU A 34 1.55 -16.89 2.94
N VAL A 35 0.72 -16.24 2.11
CA VAL A 35 0.28 -16.75 0.80
C VAL A 35 1.44 -17.05 -0.16
N ALA A 36 2.57 -16.35 0.00
CA ALA A 36 3.75 -16.60 -0.80
C ALA A 36 4.52 -17.88 -0.43
N GLY A 37 4.23 -18.49 0.73
CA GLY A 37 4.98 -19.62 1.29
C GLY A 37 6.42 -19.26 1.69
N ALA A 38 6.67 -17.99 1.99
CA ALA A 38 8.01 -17.46 2.27
C ALA A 38 8.01 -16.50 3.47
N GLY A 39 7.21 -16.82 4.50
CA GLY A 39 6.99 -15.99 5.69
C GLY A 39 5.73 -15.13 5.62
N ASN A 40 5.41 -14.47 6.74
CA ASN A 40 4.21 -13.65 6.90
C ASN A 40 4.49 -12.15 6.60
N LEU A 41 3.79 -11.58 5.63
CA LEU A 41 3.89 -10.15 5.24
C LEU A 41 2.74 -9.27 5.76
N CYS A 42 1.83 -9.83 6.57
CA CYS A 42 0.72 -9.14 7.24
C CYS A 42 0.59 -9.61 8.70
N PRO A 43 1.46 -9.16 9.62
CA PRO A 43 1.53 -9.71 10.99
C PRO A 43 0.24 -9.52 11.81
N ASN A 44 -0.61 -8.54 11.48
CA ASN A 44 -1.88 -8.26 12.16
C ASN A 44 -3.10 -8.43 11.24
N ALA A 45 -3.03 -9.30 10.23
CA ALA A 45 -4.20 -9.60 9.42
C ALA A 45 -5.15 -10.55 10.17
N SER A 46 -6.39 -10.10 10.36
CA SER A 46 -7.51 -10.90 10.83
C SER A 46 -7.96 -11.93 9.80
N GLU A 47 -8.76 -12.92 10.22
CA GLU A 47 -9.27 -13.97 9.34
C GLU A 47 -10.21 -13.41 8.25
N GLY A 48 -11.12 -12.50 8.61
CA GLY A 48 -11.97 -11.78 7.67
C GLY A 48 -11.18 -10.93 6.68
N CYS A 49 -10.12 -10.25 7.15
CA CYS A 49 -9.21 -9.51 6.28
C CYS A 49 -8.50 -10.43 5.28
N LYS A 50 -7.98 -11.58 5.72
CA LYS A 50 -7.35 -12.57 4.82
C LYS A 50 -8.36 -13.09 3.80
N ALA A 51 -9.56 -13.45 4.25
CA ALA A 51 -10.61 -14.00 3.39
C ALA A 51 -11.10 -13.03 2.30
N ALA A 52 -11.14 -11.72 2.60
CA ALA A 52 -11.60 -10.66 1.71
C ALA A 52 -10.47 -9.92 0.95
N CYS A 53 -9.21 -10.29 1.17
CA CYS A 53 -8.04 -9.51 0.79
C CYS A 53 -8.03 -9.02 -0.69
N LEU A 54 -7.85 -7.71 -0.89
CA LEU A 54 -7.72 -7.06 -2.22
C LEU A 54 -6.52 -7.56 -3.04
N ALA A 55 -5.49 -8.04 -2.35
CA ALA A 55 -4.30 -8.55 -3.01
C ALA A 55 -4.51 -9.96 -3.61
N MET A 56 -5.59 -10.67 -3.25
CA MET A 56 -5.82 -12.05 -3.69
C MET A 56 -7.23 -12.27 -4.22
N TYR A 57 -8.27 -11.87 -3.49
CA TYR A 57 -9.63 -12.36 -3.68
C TYR A 57 -10.64 -11.29 -4.10
N SER A 58 -10.23 -10.02 -4.16
CA SER A 58 -11.08 -8.90 -4.56
C SER A 58 -10.39 -7.93 -5.54
N GLY A 59 -11.16 -7.00 -6.12
CA GLY A 59 -10.66 -6.02 -7.09
C GLY A 59 -10.10 -6.66 -8.36
N GLN A 60 -9.10 -6.03 -8.98
CA GLN A 60 -8.47 -6.54 -10.21
C GLN A 60 -7.90 -7.96 -10.06
N ALA A 61 -7.48 -8.36 -8.84
CA ALA A 61 -6.98 -9.70 -8.55
C ALA A 61 -8.03 -10.81 -8.75
N ALA A 62 -9.31 -10.44 -8.71
CA ALA A 62 -10.43 -11.35 -8.89
C ALA A 62 -11.04 -11.29 -10.31
N MET A 63 -10.64 -10.30 -11.13
CA MET A 63 -11.18 -10.10 -12.48
C MET A 63 -10.35 -10.78 -13.57
N VAL A 64 -9.07 -11.07 -13.31
CA VAL A 64 -8.19 -11.76 -14.27
C VAL A 64 -8.34 -13.27 -14.09
N ARG A 65 -9.21 -13.91 -14.90
CA ARG A 65 -9.25 -15.36 -15.10
C ARG A 65 -8.27 -15.71 -16.22
N ASN A 66 -7.18 -16.41 -15.90
CA ASN A 66 -6.25 -16.89 -16.91
C ASN A 66 -6.13 -18.41 -16.82
N SER A 67 -7.24 -19.12 -17.09
CA SER A 67 -7.29 -20.57 -17.33
C SER A 67 -8.74 -21.05 -17.31
N ASP A 68 -9.01 -22.11 -18.07
CA ASP A 68 -10.20 -22.96 -17.92
C ASP A 68 -10.12 -23.83 -16.66
N ASP A 69 -8.93 -23.94 -16.04
CA ASP A 69 -8.72 -24.53 -14.73
C ASP A 69 -9.09 -23.53 -13.61
N PRO A 70 -10.17 -23.76 -12.84
CA PRO A 70 -10.55 -22.91 -11.72
C PRO A 70 -9.53 -22.88 -10.57
N ALA A 71 -8.55 -23.79 -10.55
CA ALA A 71 -7.47 -23.84 -9.57
C ALA A 71 -6.23 -22.99 -9.95
N ALA A 72 -6.05 -22.63 -11.23
CA ALA A 72 -4.86 -21.90 -11.64
C ALA A 72 -4.90 -20.43 -11.19
N LEU A 73 -3.76 -19.94 -10.67
CA LEU A 73 -3.62 -18.55 -10.26
C LEU A 73 -3.42 -17.66 -11.50
N GLY A 74 -4.29 -16.66 -11.66
CA GLY A 74 -4.12 -15.65 -12.71
C GLY A 74 -2.80 -14.88 -12.59
N ASN A 75 -2.29 -14.35 -13.71
CA ASN A 75 -0.96 -13.72 -13.82
C ASN A 75 -0.69 -12.66 -12.74
N VAL A 76 -1.72 -11.91 -12.33
CA VAL A 76 -1.62 -10.89 -11.27
C VAL A 76 -1.24 -11.51 -9.92
N ARG A 77 -1.87 -12.63 -9.54
CA ARG A 77 -1.61 -13.31 -8.26
C ARG A 77 -0.23 -13.98 -8.27
N THR A 78 0.11 -14.62 -9.38
CA THR A 78 1.43 -15.24 -9.60
C THR A 78 2.55 -14.21 -9.49
N ALA A 79 2.38 -13.03 -10.11
CA ALA A 79 3.34 -11.94 -9.99
C ALA A 79 3.50 -11.44 -8.55
N ARG A 80 2.39 -11.30 -7.80
CA ARG A 80 2.42 -10.89 -6.38
C ARG A 80 3.17 -11.90 -5.51
N ILE A 81 2.93 -13.19 -5.70
CA ILE A 81 3.65 -14.27 -5.01
C ILE A 81 5.14 -14.25 -5.35
N ALA A 82 5.50 -14.12 -6.63
CA ALA A 82 6.89 -14.07 -7.07
C ALA A 82 7.64 -12.88 -6.46
N LYS A 83 7.01 -11.70 -6.40
CA LYS A 83 7.57 -10.51 -5.75
C LYS A 83 7.77 -10.70 -4.25
N SER A 84 6.78 -11.25 -3.54
CA SER A 84 6.93 -11.57 -2.11
C SER A 84 8.08 -12.53 -1.85
N ARG A 85 8.20 -13.60 -2.65
CA ARG A 85 9.33 -14.53 -2.57
C ARG A 85 10.66 -13.85 -2.88
N ALA A 86 10.69 -12.88 -3.80
CA ALA A 86 11.91 -12.12 -4.09
C ALA A 86 12.30 -11.21 -2.91
N PHE A 87 11.34 -10.51 -2.31
CA PHE A 87 11.56 -9.69 -1.11
C PHE A 87 12.11 -10.51 0.06
N MET A 88 11.56 -11.71 0.28
CA MET A 88 11.94 -12.56 1.40
C MET A 88 13.29 -13.27 1.19
N ARG A 89 13.61 -13.67 -0.05
CA ARG A 89 14.90 -14.33 -0.36
C ARG A 89 16.09 -13.38 -0.37
N ASN A 90 15.93 -12.19 -0.93
CA ASN A 90 17.02 -11.23 -1.02
C ASN A 90 16.49 -9.79 -0.95
N ARG A 91 16.30 -9.33 0.29
CA ARG A 91 15.74 -8.01 0.57
C ARG A 91 16.60 -6.87 0.02
N VAL A 92 17.93 -6.99 0.08
CA VAL A 92 18.85 -5.97 -0.45
C VAL A 92 18.66 -5.79 -1.95
N ALA A 93 18.68 -6.88 -2.72
CA ALA A 93 18.46 -6.82 -4.17
C ALA A 93 17.05 -6.31 -4.51
N PHE A 94 16.05 -6.72 -3.75
CA PHE A 94 14.67 -6.26 -3.92
C PHE A 94 14.54 -4.75 -3.72
N MET A 95 15.08 -4.21 -2.62
CA MET A 95 14.97 -2.79 -2.31
C MET A 95 15.76 -1.92 -3.29
N ARG A 96 16.90 -2.39 -3.79
CA ARG A 96 17.64 -1.73 -4.87
C ARG A 96 16.84 -1.67 -6.18
N ALA A 97 16.17 -2.77 -6.52
CA ALA A 97 15.28 -2.80 -7.69
C ALA A 97 14.05 -1.89 -7.49
N ALA A 98 13.44 -1.90 -6.30
CA ALA A 98 12.32 -1.04 -5.95
C ALA A 98 12.69 0.43 -6.06
N ALA A 99 13.85 0.84 -5.53
CA ALA A 99 14.36 2.21 -5.64
C ALA A 99 14.57 2.63 -7.09
N LEU A 100 15.23 1.79 -7.89
CA LEU A 100 15.46 2.08 -9.31
C LEU A 100 14.15 2.25 -10.08
N GLN A 101 13.19 1.36 -9.86
CA GLN A 101 11.90 1.44 -10.55
C GLN A 101 11.04 2.61 -10.05
N LEU A 102 11.14 2.98 -8.76
CA LEU A 102 10.46 4.16 -8.22
C LEU A 102 11.02 5.44 -8.84
N ALA A 103 12.34 5.54 -9.05
CA ALA A 103 12.95 6.65 -9.76
C ALA A 103 12.42 6.79 -11.20
N LEU A 104 12.15 5.67 -11.89
CA LEU A 104 11.53 5.70 -13.21
C LEU A 104 10.09 6.23 -13.17
N GLN A 105 9.30 5.85 -12.15
CA GLN A 105 7.96 6.40 -11.92
C GLN A 105 8.02 7.89 -11.61
N TYR A 106 8.99 8.34 -10.81
CA TYR A 106 9.18 9.75 -10.49
C TYR A 106 9.45 10.56 -11.75
N ARG A 107 10.36 10.09 -12.61
CA ARG A 107 10.62 10.72 -13.91
C ARG A 107 9.38 10.74 -14.81
N ARG A 108 8.58 9.66 -14.82
CA ARG A 108 7.29 9.61 -15.56
C ARG A 108 6.32 10.67 -15.05
N ALA A 109 6.13 10.77 -13.73
CA ALA A 109 5.27 11.77 -13.10
C ALA A 109 5.71 13.19 -13.46
N ARG A 110 7.00 13.50 -13.31
CA ARG A 110 7.57 14.81 -13.65
C ARG A 110 7.36 15.20 -15.11
N LYS A 111 7.57 14.26 -16.05
CA LYS A 111 7.32 14.51 -17.48
C LYS A 111 5.84 14.79 -17.79
N ALA A 112 4.93 14.23 -17.00
CA ALA A 112 3.50 14.43 -17.13
C ALA A 112 2.97 15.65 -16.34
N GLY A 113 3.84 16.42 -15.67
CA GLY A 113 3.40 17.51 -14.79
C GLY A 113 2.67 17.06 -13.53
N LEU A 114 2.83 15.79 -13.15
CA LEU A 114 2.17 15.17 -12.00
C LEU A 114 3.13 15.02 -10.82
N GLU A 115 2.58 15.01 -9.62
CA GLU A 115 3.29 14.58 -8.42
C GLU A 115 3.31 13.05 -8.33
N LEU A 116 4.43 12.44 -7.92
CA LEU A 116 4.45 11.01 -7.61
C LEU A 116 4.00 10.80 -6.16
N ILE A 117 2.94 10.00 -5.98
CA ILE A 117 2.54 9.46 -4.68
C ILE A 117 2.69 7.94 -4.72
N ALA A 118 3.45 7.38 -3.78
CA ALA A 118 3.79 5.96 -3.78
C ALA A 118 3.26 5.21 -2.56
N ARG A 119 2.76 4.00 -2.80
CA ARG A 119 2.24 3.09 -1.78
C ARG A 119 3.02 1.78 -1.77
N PRO A 120 3.99 1.61 -0.86
CA PRO A 120 4.79 0.40 -0.75
C PRO A 120 3.97 -0.86 -0.39
N ASN A 121 2.84 -0.70 0.29
CA ASN A 121 1.98 -1.81 0.72
C ASN A 121 0.61 -1.81 0.01
N GLY A 122 0.55 -2.35 -1.22
CA GLY A 122 -0.72 -2.56 -1.94
C GLY A 122 -1.53 -3.76 -1.45
N GLY A 123 -0.89 -4.70 -0.75
CA GLY A 123 -1.49 -5.95 -0.31
C GLY A 123 -0.92 -6.53 0.98
N THR A 124 0.03 -5.83 1.59
CA THR A 124 0.82 -6.28 2.73
C THR A 124 0.75 -5.26 3.86
N ASP A 125 1.42 -5.54 4.98
CA ASP A 125 1.61 -4.60 6.09
C ASP A 125 3.08 -4.67 6.55
N ILE A 126 4.00 -4.51 5.59
CA ILE A 126 5.45 -4.48 5.84
C ILE A 126 5.80 -3.09 6.37
N ALA A 127 6.58 -3.05 7.45
CA ALA A 127 7.15 -1.82 7.99
C ALA A 127 8.31 -1.30 7.11
N PHE A 128 8.00 -0.82 5.90
CA PHE A 128 9.01 -0.31 4.96
C PHE A 128 9.82 0.86 5.53
N GLU A 129 9.32 1.58 6.53
CA GLU A 129 10.05 2.60 7.31
C GLU A 129 11.27 2.04 8.06
N ALA A 130 11.34 0.71 8.19
CA ALA A 130 12.42 -0.01 8.85
C ALA A 130 13.18 -0.92 7.87
N VAL A 131 13.01 -0.73 6.55
CA VAL A 131 13.68 -1.51 5.52
C VAL A 131 14.63 -0.64 4.71
N SER A 132 15.92 -0.76 5.03
CA SER A 132 16.99 0.03 4.42
C SER A 132 17.23 -0.25 2.94
N VAL A 133 17.80 0.74 2.26
CA VAL A 133 18.24 0.63 0.86
C VAL A 133 19.75 0.87 0.79
N ASP A 134 20.49 -0.15 0.34
CA ASP A 134 21.93 -0.06 0.11
C ASP A 134 22.19 0.50 -1.29
N VAL A 135 22.70 1.73 -1.38
CA VAL A 135 23.01 2.42 -2.64
C VAL A 135 24.51 2.47 -2.83
N ASP A 136 25.03 1.66 -3.77
CA ASP A 136 26.43 1.75 -4.19
C ASP A 136 26.65 2.86 -5.24
N ALA A 137 27.91 3.14 -5.60
CA ALA A 137 28.27 4.17 -6.55
C ALA A 137 27.56 4.02 -7.91
N LYS A 138 27.39 2.79 -8.39
CA LYS A 138 26.72 2.51 -9.67
C LYS A 138 25.23 2.83 -9.60
N LEU A 139 24.56 2.42 -8.52
CA LEU A 139 23.14 2.71 -8.31
C LEU A 139 22.93 4.21 -8.07
N ALA A 140 23.77 4.85 -7.26
CA ALA A 140 23.77 6.30 -7.03
C ALA A 140 23.80 7.06 -8.35
N ALA A 141 24.84 6.86 -9.19
CA ALA A 141 24.95 7.53 -10.48
C ALA A 141 23.73 7.30 -11.39
N ARG A 142 23.17 6.09 -11.38
CA ARG A 142 21.97 5.77 -12.16
C ARG A 142 20.72 6.48 -11.62
N LEU A 143 20.52 6.51 -10.31
CA LEU A 143 19.41 7.21 -9.66
C LEU A 143 19.54 8.72 -9.93
N SER A 144 20.73 9.29 -9.75
CA SER A 144 20.95 10.73 -9.96
C SER A 144 20.57 11.16 -11.36
N ARG A 145 20.98 10.39 -12.38
CA ARG A 145 20.63 10.65 -13.77
C ARG A 145 19.13 10.52 -14.07
N ILE A 146 18.43 9.58 -13.45
CA ILE A 146 16.99 9.38 -13.68
C ILE A 146 16.17 10.48 -13.00
N ILE A 147 16.56 10.86 -11.78
CA ILE A 147 15.84 11.79 -10.90
C ILE A 147 16.17 13.24 -11.26
N GLY A 148 17.36 13.50 -11.79
CA GLY A 148 17.88 14.86 -12.02
C GLY A 148 18.29 15.56 -10.72
N LYS A 149 18.71 14.79 -9.70
CA LYS A 149 19.17 15.27 -8.39
C LYS A 149 20.38 14.44 -7.98
N ASP A 150 21.31 15.00 -7.20
CA ASP A 150 22.39 14.19 -6.67
C ASP A 150 21.89 13.21 -5.60
N ILE A 151 22.34 11.96 -5.69
CA ILE A 151 22.01 10.86 -4.78
C ILE A 151 23.33 10.25 -4.33
N ALA A 152 23.64 10.40 -3.04
CA ALA A 152 24.87 9.86 -2.47
C ALA A 152 24.86 8.33 -2.42
N ALA A 153 26.02 7.72 -2.67
CA ALA A 153 26.26 6.29 -2.43
C ALA A 153 26.41 6.04 -0.94
N ARG A 154 25.35 5.52 -0.31
CA ARG A 154 25.30 5.17 1.12
C ARG A 154 24.15 4.22 1.40
N ARG A 155 24.07 3.74 2.64
CA ARG A 155 22.86 3.08 3.15
C ARG A 155 21.85 4.13 3.60
N TYR A 156 20.63 4.06 3.06
CA TYR A 156 19.50 4.88 3.47
C TYR A 156 18.61 4.09 4.44
N PRO A 157 18.06 4.70 5.50
CA PRO A 157 17.20 4.01 6.47
C PRO A 157 15.97 3.35 5.85
N SER A 158 15.37 3.99 4.85
CA SER A 158 14.31 3.42 4.02
C SER A 158 14.20 4.08 2.64
N LEU A 159 13.19 3.66 1.85
CA LEU A 159 12.81 4.37 0.62
C LEU A 159 12.39 5.81 0.88
N PHE A 160 11.84 6.10 2.07
CA PHE A 160 11.30 7.42 2.40
C PHE A 160 12.42 8.46 2.48
N GLU A 161 13.56 8.14 3.10
CA GLU A 161 14.74 9.00 3.17
C GLU A 161 15.56 9.01 1.87
N LEU A 162 15.49 7.96 1.06
CA LEU A 162 16.10 7.97 -0.27
C LEU A 162 15.35 8.89 -1.25
N PHE A 163 14.04 9.02 -1.10
CA PHE A 163 13.17 9.82 -1.95
C PHE A 163 12.40 10.88 -1.14
N PRO A 164 13.08 11.87 -0.51
CA PRO A 164 12.43 12.86 0.35
C PRO A 164 11.47 13.79 -0.41
N PHE A 165 11.56 13.82 -1.75
CA PHE A 165 10.72 14.58 -2.67
C PHE A 165 9.55 13.77 -3.25
N VAL A 166 9.33 12.55 -2.77
CA VAL A 166 8.16 11.71 -3.10
C VAL A 166 7.30 11.62 -1.85
N ARG A 167 5.98 11.81 -1.98
CA ARG A 167 5.03 11.52 -0.91
C ARG A 167 4.67 10.04 -0.90
N PHE A 168 4.61 9.49 0.29
CA PHE A 168 4.24 8.10 0.50
C PHE A 168 3.00 8.00 1.38
N ASN A 169 2.17 7.00 1.10
CA ASN A 169 1.09 6.61 1.99
C ASN A 169 1.01 5.10 2.11
N ASP A 170 0.42 4.62 3.20
CA ASP A 170 0.18 3.20 3.42
C ASP A 170 -0.99 2.99 4.38
N TYR A 171 -1.44 1.74 4.42
CA TYR A 171 -2.41 1.26 5.39
C TYR A 171 -1.68 0.33 6.35
N THR A 172 -2.04 0.38 7.63
CA THR A 172 -1.50 -0.57 8.62
C THR A 172 -2.60 -1.06 9.55
N LYS A 173 -2.55 -2.34 9.93
CA LYS A 173 -3.31 -2.91 11.03
C LYS A 173 -2.50 -2.99 12.31
N THR A 174 -1.22 -2.62 12.28
CA THR A 174 -0.32 -2.72 13.43
C THR A 174 -0.46 -1.50 14.35
N PRO A 175 -1.00 -1.63 15.58
CA PRO A 175 -1.21 -0.50 16.47
C PRO A 175 0.11 0.20 16.85
N LYS A 176 1.20 -0.56 17.02
CA LYS A 176 2.53 0.01 17.30
C LYS A 176 3.02 0.97 16.21
N ARG A 177 2.81 0.61 14.93
CA ARG A 177 3.18 1.47 13.79
C ARG A 177 2.34 2.74 13.78
N MET A 178 1.03 2.60 13.98
CA MET A 178 0.11 3.73 14.02
C MET A 178 0.42 4.70 15.18
N ARG A 179 0.63 4.19 16.41
CA ARG A 179 1.02 5.03 17.55
C ARG A 179 2.31 5.82 17.28
N ARG A 180 3.33 5.18 16.68
CA ARG A 180 4.58 5.87 16.30
C ARG A 180 4.33 6.96 15.25
N PHE A 181 3.45 6.73 14.27
CA PHE A 181 3.07 7.76 13.29
C PHE A 181 2.36 8.96 13.93
N LEU A 182 1.37 8.69 14.80
CA LEU A 182 0.64 9.75 15.50
C LEU A 182 1.53 10.56 16.44
N ALA A 183 2.56 9.93 17.03
CA ALA A 183 3.59 10.59 17.82
C ALA A 183 4.67 11.34 16.98
N GLY A 184 4.52 11.40 15.65
CA GLY A 184 5.49 12.08 14.77
C GLY A 184 6.81 11.33 14.56
N GLY A 185 6.90 10.06 14.98
CA GLY A 185 8.12 9.26 14.91
C GLY A 185 8.39 8.57 13.56
N MET A 186 7.63 8.92 12.51
CA MET A 186 7.77 8.39 11.14
C MET A 186 8.35 9.45 10.19
N PRO A 187 8.90 9.05 9.03
CA PRO A 187 9.42 10.01 8.05
C PRO A 187 8.36 11.05 7.63
N SER A 188 8.78 12.31 7.48
CA SER A 188 7.86 13.44 7.25
C SER A 188 7.08 13.36 5.93
N ASN A 189 7.59 12.61 4.96
CA ASN A 189 6.94 12.34 3.67
C ASN A 189 6.11 11.04 3.67
N TYR A 190 5.81 10.44 4.83
CA TYR A 190 5.05 9.20 4.95
C TYR A 190 3.76 9.37 5.77
N HIS A 191 2.63 8.98 5.18
CA HIS A 191 1.32 8.98 5.83
C HIS A 191 0.83 7.55 6.10
N LEU A 192 0.37 7.27 7.33
CA LEU A 192 -0.31 6.01 7.65
C LEU A 192 -1.80 6.21 7.91
N THR A 193 -2.61 5.34 7.32
CA THR A 193 -4.04 5.19 7.63
C THR A 193 -4.24 3.85 8.35
N PHE A 194 -4.92 3.86 9.50
CA PHE A 194 -5.15 2.62 10.26
C PHE A 194 -6.25 1.82 9.59
N SER A 195 -6.07 0.52 9.41
CA SER A 195 -7.06 -0.34 8.76
C SER A 195 -7.86 -1.07 9.81
N ARG A 196 -9.16 -0.78 9.86
CA ARG A 196 -10.09 -1.54 10.70
C ARG A 196 -10.17 -3.00 10.23
N ALA A 197 -10.35 -3.90 11.19
CA ALA A 197 -10.69 -5.30 11.04
C ALA A 197 -11.74 -5.68 12.11
N GLU A 198 -12.33 -6.85 11.97
CA GLU A 198 -13.35 -7.37 12.88
C GLU A 198 -12.83 -7.64 14.30
N ASP A 199 -11.52 -7.81 14.47
CA ASP A 199 -10.87 -8.20 15.71
C ASP A 199 -10.04 -7.08 16.37
N ASN A 200 -10.08 -5.84 15.84
CA ASN A 200 -9.22 -4.75 16.31
C ASN A 200 -9.97 -3.49 16.81
N ALA A 201 -11.21 -3.65 17.25
CA ALA A 201 -12.09 -2.55 17.65
C ALA A 201 -11.47 -1.60 18.71
N SER A 202 -10.80 -2.13 19.74
CA SER A 202 -10.13 -1.28 20.75
C SER A 202 -9.04 -0.41 20.14
N ALA A 203 -8.19 -0.96 19.26
CA ALA A 203 -7.17 -0.17 18.58
C ALA A 203 -7.78 0.87 17.64
N VAL A 204 -8.91 0.58 17.01
CA VAL A 204 -9.64 1.56 16.19
C VAL A 204 -10.12 2.73 17.03
N HIS A 205 -10.73 2.45 18.18
CA HIS A 205 -11.19 3.48 19.11
C HIS A 205 -10.01 4.38 19.54
N ASP A 206 -8.89 3.80 19.95
CA ASP A 206 -7.69 4.55 20.35
C ASP A 206 -7.15 5.45 19.23
N VAL A 207 -7.16 4.96 17.99
CA VAL A 207 -6.70 5.73 16.83
C VAL A 207 -7.63 6.91 16.52
N ILE A 208 -8.95 6.70 16.59
CA ILE A 208 -9.93 7.78 16.40
C ILE A 208 -9.78 8.84 17.49
N ALA A 209 -9.70 8.41 18.76
CA ALA A 209 -9.52 9.30 19.90
C ALA A 209 -8.23 10.13 19.81
N ALA A 210 -7.17 9.58 19.21
CA ALA A 210 -5.91 10.26 18.94
C ALA A 210 -5.92 11.13 17.65
N GLY A 211 -7.07 11.29 16.98
CA GLY A 211 -7.20 12.09 15.76
C GLY A 211 -6.56 11.46 14.51
N GLY A 212 -6.32 10.15 14.54
CA GLY A 212 -5.80 9.40 13.40
C GLY A 212 -6.86 9.07 12.36
N ASN A 213 -6.41 8.81 11.13
CA ASN A 213 -7.31 8.37 10.06
C ASN A 213 -7.52 6.86 10.12
N VAL A 214 -8.77 6.41 10.04
CA VAL A 214 -9.14 4.98 10.04
C VAL A 214 -9.87 4.61 8.76
N ALA A 215 -9.36 3.65 8.01
CA ALA A 215 -10.05 3.05 6.88
C ALA A 215 -11.01 1.95 7.34
N VAL A 216 -12.28 2.07 6.90
CA VAL A 216 -13.36 1.14 7.25
C VAL A 216 -14.11 0.75 5.98
N VAL A 217 -14.41 -0.54 5.83
CA VAL A 217 -15.20 -1.04 4.70
C VAL A 217 -16.66 -1.12 5.12
N PHE A 218 -17.54 -0.43 4.40
CA PHE A 218 -18.98 -0.43 4.63
C PHE A 218 -19.71 -1.01 3.42
N ASP A 219 -20.90 -1.58 3.63
CA ASP A 219 -21.81 -1.88 2.53
C ASP A 219 -22.44 -0.63 1.92
N ARG A 220 -22.77 0.37 2.75
CA ARG A 220 -23.13 1.74 2.37
C ARG A 220 -22.35 2.72 3.24
N LEU A 221 -21.83 3.79 2.64
CA LEU A 221 -21.09 4.82 3.40
C LEU A 221 -22.07 5.65 4.25
N PRO A 222 -21.93 5.68 5.59
CA PRO A 222 -22.64 6.65 6.42
C PRO A 222 -21.91 8.00 6.40
N ASP A 223 -22.53 9.07 6.90
CA ASP A 223 -21.88 10.39 7.02
C ASP A 223 -20.88 10.44 8.19
N THR A 224 -21.15 9.67 9.24
CA THR A 224 -20.30 9.57 10.44
C THR A 224 -20.19 8.12 10.92
N TRP A 225 -19.05 7.77 11.51
CA TRP A 225 -18.84 6.48 12.17
C TRP A 225 -17.83 6.61 13.31
N GLY A 226 -18.13 6.02 14.46
CA GLY A 226 -17.26 6.09 15.64
C GLY A 226 -16.99 7.52 16.12
N GLY A 227 -17.94 8.44 15.92
CA GLY A 227 -17.79 9.86 16.28
C GLY A 227 -16.97 10.70 15.29
N ALA A 228 -16.47 10.11 14.20
CA ALA A 228 -15.70 10.80 13.18
C ALA A 228 -16.48 10.94 11.87
N ARG A 229 -16.19 12.01 11.12
CA ARG A 229 -16.70 12.21 9.76
C ARG A 229 -16.16 11.12 8.82
N VAL A 230 -17.04 10.57 7.99
CA VAL A 230 -16.68 9.62 6.95
C VAL A 230 -16.44 10.36 5.63
N ILE A 231 -15.37 10.01 4.94
CA ILE A 231 -15.08 10.47 3.57
C ILE A 231 -15.08 9.29 2.60
N ASP A 232 -15.41 9.54 1.33
CA ASP A 232 -15.39 8.51 0.29
C ASP A 232 -13.95 8.23 -0.19
N GLY A 233 -13.40 7.11 0.27
CA GLY A 233 -12.09 6.59 -0.12
C GLY A 233 -12.05 5.86 -1.46
N ASP A 234 -13.18 5.66 -2.14
CA ASP A 234 -13.23 5.06 -3.48
C ASP A 234 -12.95 6.08 -4.60
N THR A 235 -12.94 7.37 -4.28
CA THR A 235 -12.61 8.48 -5.19
C THR A 235 -11.17 8.44 -5.68
N HIS A 236 -10.19 8.18 -4.82
CA HIS A 236 -8.77 8.01 -5.16
C HIS A 236 -8.00 7.28 -4.04
N ASP A 237 -6.77 6.81 -4.29
CA ASP A 237 -5.94 6.17 -3.25
C ASP A 237 -4.96 7.13 -2.53
N LEU A 238 -5.04 8.44 -2.81
CA LEU A 238 -4.12 9.46 -2.28
C LEU A 238 -4.37 9.84 -0.80
N ARG A 239 -4.33 8.88 0.12
CA ARG A 239 -4.62 9.09 1.56
C ARG A 239 -3.80 10.19 2.25
N CYS A 240 -2.61 10.51 1.76
CA CYS A 240 -1.79 11.61 2.29
C CYS A 240 -2.38 13.00 2.02
N THR A 241 -3.42 13.13 1.21
CA THR A 241 -4.15 14.38 0.96
C THR A 241 -5.44 14.49 1.77
N ASP A 242 -5.79 13.47 2.55
CA ASP A 242 -7.01 13.50 3.34
C ASP A 242 -6.90 14.48 4.51
N PRO A 243 -8.05 15.04 4.96
CA PRO A 243 -8.14 15.66 6.28
C PRO A 243 -7.71 14.68 7.38
N ARG A 244 -7.25 15.21 8.51
CA ARG A 244 -6.94 14.41 9.72
C ARG A 244 -8.20 14.11 10.53
N GLY A 245 -8.18 13.04 11.31
CA GLY A 245 -9.27 12.64 12.21
C GLY A 245 -10.53 12.14 11.48
N VAL A 246 -10.38 11.59 10.27
CA VAL A 246 -11.52 11.11 9.48
C VAL A 246 -11.55 9.58 9.38
N VAL A 247 -12.75 9.07 9.15
CA VAL A 247 -12.94 7.69 8.69
C VAL A 247 -12.90 7.68 7.16
N VAL A 248 -11.97 6.92 6.59
CA VAL A 248 -11.89 6.68 5.15
C VAL A 248 -12.81 5.50 4.83
N GLY A 249 -14.03 5.81 4.38
CA GLY A 249 -15.02 4.81 4.00
C GLY A 249 -14.71 4.19 2.64
N LEU A 250 -14.77 2.87 2.55
CA LEU A 250 -14.55 2.10 1.32
C LEU A 250 -15.71 1.15 1.09
N THR A 251 -16.06 0.89 -0.17
CA THR A 251 -17.05 -0.14 -0.51
C THR A 251 -16.40 -1.46 -0.93
N PRO A 252 -17.00 -2.62 -0.61
CA PRO A 252 -16.41 -3.91 -0.91
C PRO A 252 -16.32 -4.18 -2.41
N LYS A 253 -15.19 -4.76 -2.84
CA LYS A 253 -14.93 -5.10 -4.24
C LYS A 253 -15.11 -6.60 -4.48
N GLY A 254 -15.89 -6.95 -5.50
CA GLY A 254 -16.13 -8.35 -5.88
C GLY A 254 -17.20 -9.08 -5.05
N ARG A 255 -17.76 -10.16 -5.63
CA ARG A 255 -18.91 -10.88 -5.07
C ARG A 255 -18.64 -11.51 -3.71
N LYS A 256 -17.44 -12.05 -3.50
CA LYS A 256 -17.03 -12.66 -2.22
C LYS A 256 -17.04 -11.63 -1.09
N ALA A 257 -16.38 -10.48 -1.30
CA ALA A 257 -16.38 -9.40 -0.32
C ALA A 257 -17.80 -8.90 -0.07
N LYS A 258 -18.61 -8.62 -1.10
CA LYS A 258 -20.00 -8.15 -0.93
C LYS A 258 -20.87 -9.08 -0.05
N ARG A 259 -20.56 -10.38 0.00
CA ARG A 259 -21.27 -11.40 0.80
C ARG A 259 -20.59 -11.72 2.13
N ASP A 260 -19.61 -10.93 2.55
CA ASP A 260 -18.91 -11.13 3.83
C ASP A 260 -19.90 -11.18 5.00
N LYS A 261 -19.65 -12.13 5.90
CA LYS A 261 -20.36 -12.30 7.19
C LYS A 261 -19.39 -12.37 8.37
N SER A 262 -18.08 -12.20 8.13
CA SER A 262 -17.06 -12.24 9.19
C SER A 262 -17.11 -11.04 10.12
N GLY A 263 -17.83 -9.98 9.72
CA GLY A 263 -17.81 -8.70 10.40
C GLY A 263 -16.69 -7.79 9.91
N PHE A 264 -15.89 -8.19 8.91
CA PHE A 264 -14.87 -7.35 8.27
C PHE A 264 -15.50 -6.16 7.53
N ILE A 265 -16.67 -6.38 6.91
CA ILE A 265 -17.51 -5.31 6.37
C ILE A 265 -18.54 -4.88 7.41
N ILE A 266 -18.58 -3.59 7.71
CA ILE A 266 -19.64 -3.00 8.51
C ILE A 266 -20.91 -2.94 7.68
N ARG A 267 -21.98 -3.54 8.21
CA ARG A 267 -23.32 -3.46 7.63
C ARG A 267 -24.05 -2.30 8.28
N THR A 268 -24.30 -1.23 7.54
CA THR A 268 -25.13 -0.12 8.02
C THR A 268 -26.59 -0.52 7.88
N LEU A 269 -27.28 -0.64 9.01
CA LEU A 269 -28.74 -0.84 9.05
C LEU A 269 -29.48 0.41 8.58
#